data_AF-A0A6B2TDI7-F1
#
_entry.id   AF-A0A6B2TDI7-F1
#
_cell.length_a   1.000
_cell.length_b   1.000
_cell.length_c   1.000
_cell.angle_alpha   90.00
_cell.angle_beta   90.00
_cell.angle_gamma   90.00
#
_symmetry.space_group_name_H-M   'P 1'
#
loop_
_entity.id
_entity.type
_entity.pdbx_description
1 polymer ?
#
loop_
_entity_poly.entity_id
_entity_poly.type
_entity_poly.pdbx_seq_one_letter_code
_entity_poly.pdbx_strand_id
1 'polypeptide(L)' 'MNTTVSCELHLRLVVSSESSLPVPAGLRYDTADPYAVHATFHTG' A
#
# COMPACT_ATOMS: atom_id res chain seq x y z
N MET A 1 6.00 -18.78 14.84
CA MET A 1 5.41 -17.46 15.16
C MET A 1 5.43 -16.65 13.88
N ASN A 2 4.27 -16.24 13.36
CA ASN A 2 4.20 -15.33 12.22
C ASN A 2 3.94 -13.93 12.75
N THR A 3 4.94 -13.06 12.64
CA THR A 3 4.78 -11.65 12.98
C THR A 3 4.30 -10.93 11.73
N THR A 4 3.25 -10.13 11.90
CA THR A 4 2.75 -9.23 10.87
C THR A 4 2.89 -7.81 11.35
N VAL A 5 3.27 -6.92 10.45
CA VAL A 5 3.15 -5.47 10.65
C VAL A 5 2.35 -4.89 9.51
N SER A 6 1.41 -4.00 9.82
CA SER A 6 0.58 -3.30 8.84
C SER A 6 0.59 -1.79 9.10
N CYS A 7 0.47 -0.99 8.05
CA CYS A 7 0.25 0.45 8.16
C CYS A 7 -0.60 0.98 6.99
N GLU A 8 -1.26 2.12 7.24
CA GLU A 8 -2.06 2.82 6.24
C GLU A 8 -1.33 4.08 5.76
N LEU A 9 -1.44 4.37 4.47
CA LEU A 9 -0.78 5.48 3.80
C LEU A 9 -1.77 6.21 2.89
N HIS A 10 -1.59 7.51 2.78
CA HIS A 10 -2.30 8.34 1.81
C HIS A 10 -1.36 8.61 0.62
N LEU A 11 -1.62 7.96 -0.51
CA LEU A 11 -0.82 8.08 -1.73
C LEU A 11 -1.53 8.95 -2.77
N ARG A 12 -0.82 9.28 -3.85
CA ARG A 12 -1.40 9.91 -5.05
C ARG A 12 -1.14 9.05 -6.27
N LEU A 13 -2.21 8.67 -6.97
CA LEU A 13 -2.14 8.10 -8.30
C LEU A 13 -1.99 9.24 -9.31
N VAL A 14 -0.82 9.33 -9.96
CA VAL A 14 -0.54 10.33 -10.99
C VAL A 14 -0.97 9.76 -12.34
N VAL A 15 -2.03 10.33 -12.92
CA VAL A 15 -2.56 9.91 -14.23
C VAL A 15 -1.89 10.68 -15.36
N SER A 16 -1.64 11.97 -15.13
CA SER A 16 -0.88 12.86 -16.01
C SER A 16 -0.18 13.93 -15.18
N SER A 17 0.69 14.74 -15.79
CA SER A 17 1.37 15.85 -15.11
C SER A 17 0.40 16.83 -14.42
N GLU A 18 -0.83 16.93 -14.91
CA GLU A 18 -1.84 17.86 -14.41
C GLU A 18 -2.92 17.17 -13.55
N SER A 19 -2.98 15.84 -13.51
CA SER A 19 -4.03 15.11 -12.82
C SER A 19 -3.51 14.05 -11.86
N SER A 20 -3.99 14.12 -10.63
CA SER A 20 -3.70 13.15 -9.57
C SER A 20 -4.91 12.88 -8.72
N LEU A 21 -5.09 11.62 -8.31
CA LEU A 21 -6.16 11.21 -7.41
C LEU A 21 -5.57 10.74 -6.08
N PRO A 22 -6.13 11.13 -4.93
CA PRO A 22 -5.74 10.54 -3.65
C PRO A 22 -6.16 9.06 -3.62
N VAL A 23 -5.26 8.20 -3.16
CA VAL A 23 -5.49 6.75 -3.05
C VAL A 23 -5.05 6.29 -1.66
N PRO A 24 -5.98 5.91 -0.78
CA PRO A 24 -5.67 5.16 0.41
C PRO A 24 -4.99 3.83 0.04
N ALA A 25 -3.90 3.52 0.73
CA ALA A 25 -3.19 2.27 0.53
C ALA A 25 -2.79 1.64 1.87
N GLY A 26 -3.02 0.34 1.97
CA GLY A 26 -2.55 -0.49 3.07
C GLY A 26 -1.27 -1.20 2.68
N LEU A 27 -0.25 -1.14 3.54
CA LEU A 27 0.95 -1.97 3.44
C LEU A 27 0.93 -3.05 4.52
N ARG A 28 1.41 -4.23 4.16
CA ARG A 28 1.56 -5.37 5.06
C ARG A 28 2.89 -6.07 4.80
N TYR A 29 3.59 -6.40 5.88
CA TYR A 29 4.72 -7.32 5.88
C TYR A 29 4.38 -8.53 6.77
N ASP A 30 4.73 -9.73 6.30
CA ASP A 30 4.54 -10.99 7.00
C ASP A 30 5.84 -11.78 7.02
N THR A 31 6.29 -12.22 8.20
CA THR A 31 7.51 -13.02 8.33
C THR A 31 7.43 -14.39 7.64
N ALA A 32 6.25 -14.88 7.26
CA ALA A 32 6.15 -16.09 6.42
C ALA A 32 6.38 -15.84 4.93
N ASP A 33 6.34 -14.59 4.48
CA ASP A 33 6.74 -14.17 3.15
C ASP A 33 7.83 -13.11 3.26
N PRO A 34 9.02 -13.49 3.79
CA PRO A 34 10.00 -12.55 4.33
C PRO A 34 10.65 -11.63 3.30
N TYR A 35 10.43 -11.90 2.01
CA TYR A 35 10.97 -11.11 0.92
C TYR A 35 9.94 -10.18 0.28
N ALA A 36 8.67 -10.25 0.69
CA ALA A 36 7.59 -9.47 0.08
C ALA A 36 7.06 -8.39 1.02
N VAL A 37 6.67 -7.27 0.42
CA VAL A 37 5.74 -6.32 1.02
C VAL A 37 4.49 -6.33 0.16
N HIS A 38 3.36 -6.58 0.80
CA HIS A 38 2.06 -6.58 0.16
C HIS A 38 1.49 -5.16 0.23
N ALA A 39 1.13 -4.61 -0.92
CA ALA A 39 0.52 -3.29 -1.05
C ALA A 39 -0.86 -3.41 -1.68
N THR A 40 -1.88 -2.94 -0.97
CA THR A 40 -3.26 -2.91 -1.44
C THR A 40 -3.68 -1.47 -1.66
N PHE A 41 -4.31 -1.18 -2.79
CA PHE A 41 -4.75 0.16 -3.18
C PHE A 41 -6.27 0.17 -3.33
N HIS A 42 -6.91 1.24 -2.86
CA HIS A 42 -8.34 1.43 -3.02
C HIS A 42 -8.62 2.76 -3.71
N THR A 43 -9.20 2.70 -4.90
CA THR A 43 -9.92 3.83 -5.49
C THR A 43 -11.39 3.61 -5.15
N GLY A 44 -12.04 4.62 -4.54
CA GLY A 44 -13.39 4.50 -4.01
C GLY A 44 -14.42 3.86 -4.94
#